data_AF-A0A2D4JQL8-F1
#
_entry.id   AF-A0A2D4JQL8-F1
#
_cell.length_a   1.000
_cell.length_b   1.000
_cell.length_c   1.000
_cell.angle_alpha   90.00
_cell.angle_beta   90.00
_cell.angle_gamma   90.00
#
_symmetry.space_group_name_H-M   'P 1'
#
loop_
_entity.id
_entity.type
_entity.pdbx_description
1 polymer ?
#
loop_
_entity_poly.entity_id
_entity_poly.type
_entity_poly.pdbx_seq_one_letter_code
_entity_poly.pdbx_strand_id
1 'polypeptide(L)'
;VQGTVGHKILGGQRKLEMEGRQILEVKMQVEYMSFSAHADAKGIMQLIRQAEPRNVLLVHGEAKKMEFLKQKIEQEFRVQCYMPANGETVSVFTNPNIPVDISLGLLKRELAIGPSPASKKPK
;
A
#
# COMPACT_ATOMS: atom_id res chain seq x y z
N VAL A 1 8.36 -8.41 -11.47
CA VAL A 1 7.69 -7.47 -12.40
C VAL A 1 7.42 -8.20 -13.71
N GLN A 2 6.20 -8.11 -14.24
CA GLN A 2 5.88 -8.72 -15.53
C GLN A 2 6.73 -8.13 -16.66
N GLY A 3 7.07 -8.94 -17.67
CA GLY A 3 7.84 -8.51 -18.84
C GLY A 3 9.37 -8.66 -18.72
N THR A 4 9.92 -8.91 -17.52
CA THR A 4 11.35 -9.13 -17.36
C THR A 4 11.76 -10.55 -17.76
N VAL A 5 13.03 -10.72 -18.14
CA VAL A 5 13.63 -12.04 -18.43
C VAL A 5 13.47 -12.98 -17.22
N GLY A 6 13.68 -12.48 -16.00
CA GLY A 6 13.46 -13.26 -14.78
C GLY A 6 12.03 -13.79 -14.63
N HIS A 7 11.02 -12.97 -14.94
CA HIS A 7 9.62 -13.43 -14.90
C HIS A 7 9.32 -14.49 -15.97
N LYS A 8 9.94 -14.39 -17.15
CA LYS A 8 9.83 -15.40 -18.21
C LYS A 8 10.43 -16.75 -17.78
N ILE A 9 11.61 -16.72 -17.15
CA ILE A 9 12.27 -17.94 -16.63
C ILE A 9 11.40 -18.59 -15.55
N LEU A 10 10.86 -17.79 -14.62
CA LEU A 10 9.93 -18.26 -13.58
C LEU A 10 8.63 -18.81 -14.17
N GLY A 11 8.18 -18.27 -15.30
CA GLY A 11 7.04 -18.77 -16.08
C GLY A 11 7.33 -20.08 -16.84
N GLY A 12 8.51 -20.68 -16.69
CA GLY A 12 8.89 -21.96 -17.31
C GLY A 12 9.68 -21.83 -18.61
N GLN A 13 10.02 -20.61 -19.06
CA GLN A 13 10.83 -20.42 -20.26
C GLN A 13 12.29 -20.82 -19.99
N ARG A 14 12.68 -21.99 -20.50
CA ARG A 14 14.04 -22.56 -20.36
C ARG A 14 15.02 -22.10 -21.43
N LYS A 15 14.53 -21.58 -22.56
CA LYS A 15 15.36 -21.06 -23.66
C LYS A 15 15.21 -19.56 -23.76
N LEU A 16 16.31 -18.84 -23.61
CA LEU A 16 16.37 -17.38 -23.63
C LEU A 16 17.16 -16.92 -24.83
N GLU A 17 16.66 -15.90 -25.50
CA GLU A 17 17.39 -15.21 -26.55
C GLU A 17 18.08 -13.99 -25.93
N MET A 18 19.41 -13.97 -25.96
CA MET A 18 20.24 -12.86 -25.48
C MET A 18 20.57 -11.90 -26.63
N GLU A 19 21.00 -10.68 -26.28
CA GLU A 19 21.51 -9.72 -27.27
C GLU A 19 22.60 -10.39 -28.14
N GLY A 20 22.43 -10.32 -29.46
CA GLY A 20 23.31 -11.00 -30.41
C GLY A 20 22.80 -12.36 -30.94
N ARG A 21 21.50 -12.69 -30.81
CA ARG A 21 20.87 -13.94 -31.32
C ARG A 21 21.44 -15.23 -30.72
N GLN A 22 22.06 -15.15 -29.56
CA GLN A 22 22.54 -16.33 -28.85
C GLN A 22 21.40 -16.93 -28.02
N ILE A 23 21.17 -18.24 -28.18
CA ILE A 23 20.16 -18.98 -27.44
C ILE A 23 20.84 -19.64 -26.23
N LEU A 24 20.45 -19.22 -25.02
CA LEU A 24 20.91 -19.79 -23.77
C LEU A 24 19.86 -20.76 -23.20
N GLU A 25 20.30 -21.96 -22.83
CA GLU A 25 19.45 -22.97 -22.17
C GLU A 25 19.67 -23.00 -20.65
N VAL A 26 18.60 -22.74 -19.89
CA VAL A 26 18.61 -22.71 -18.43
C VAL A 26 18.42 -24.12 -17.86
N LYS A 27 19.54 -24.78 -17.53
CA LYS A 27 19.57 -26.14 -16.94
C LYS A 27 19.44 -26.17 -15.42
N MET A 28 19.70 -25.05 -14.75
CA MET A 28 19.58 -24.96 -13.29
C MET A 28 18.12 -24.96 -12.83
N GLN A 29 17.89 -25.38 -11.58
CA GLN A 29 16.61 -25.22 -10.92
C GLN A 29 16.41 -23.74 -10.58
N VAL A 30 15.25 -23.20 -10.92
CA VAL A 30 14.88 -21.83 -10.63
C VAL A 30 13.61 -21.88 -9.80
N GLU A 31 13.66 -21.27 -8.63
CA GLU A 31 12.54 -21.25 -7.69
C GLU A 31 12.31 -19.82 -7.21
N TYR A 32 11.04 -19.43 -7.14
CA TYR A 32 10.67 -18.11 -6.66
C TYR A 32 10.60 -18.12 -5.14
N MET A 33 11.59 -17.48 -4.50
CA MET A 33 11.59 -17.23 -3.06
C MET A 33 11.01 -15.84 -2.80
N SER A 34 9.85 -15.76 -2.16
CA SER A 34 9.20 -14.48 -1.85
C SER A 34 9.79 -13.86 -0.58
N PHE A 35 10.94 -13.19 -0.69
CA PHE A 35 11.48 -12.31 0.36
C PHE A 35 10.88 -10.90 0.27
N SER A 36 9.57 -10.80 0.04
CA SER A 36 8.93 -9.51 -0.13
C SER A 36 8.74 -8.83 1.23
N ALA A 37 9.51 -7.78 1.49
CA ALA A 37 9.23 -6.82 2.57
C ALA A 37 7.97 -5.95 2.30
N HIS A 38 7.18 -6.32 1.28
CA HIS A 38 5.92 -5.65 0.95
C HIS A 38 4.84 -6.07 1.95
N ALA A 39 3.92 -5.15 2.25
CA ALA A 39 2.85 -5.40 3.19
C ALA A 39 2.03 -6.64 2.77
N ASP A 40 2.06 -7.67 3.60
CA ASP A 40 1.25 -8.87 3.41
C ASP A 40 -0.24 -8.53 3.52
N ALA A 41 -1.08 -9.30 2.82
CA ALA A 41 -2.53 -9.14 2.90
C ALA A 41 -3.03 -9.17 4.36
N LYS A 42 -2.41 -9.97 5.25
CA LYS A 42 -2.74 -9.98 6.68
C LYS A 42 -2.43 -8.65 7.36
N GLY A 43 -1.28 -8.04 7.07
CA GLY A 43 -0.88 -6.75 7.64
C GLY A 43 -1.79 -5.62 7.18
N ILE A 44 -2.17 -5.60 5.91
CA ILE A 44 -3.12 -4.61 5.37
C ILE A 44 -4.49 -4.73 6.05
N MET A 45 -5.02 -5.96 6.17
CA MET A 45 -6.31 -6.20 6.82
C MET A 45 -6.28 -5.82 8.32
N GLN A 46 -5.17 -6.10 9.00
CA GLN A 46 -4.97 -5.70 10.40
C GLN A 46 -4.93 -4.18 10.53
N LEU A 47 -4.27 -3.47 9.63
CA LEU A 47 -4.22 -2.01 9.64
C LEU A 47 -5.61 -1.39 9.45
N ILE A 48 -6.40 -1.91 8.50
CA ILE A 48 -7.78 -1.45 8.26
C ILE A 48 -8.64 -1.67 9.52
N ARG A 49 -8.48 -2.83 10.17
CA ARG A 49 -9.18 -3.13 11.42
C ARG A 49 -8.82 -2.18 12.56
N GLN A 50 -7.56 -1.76 12.66
CA GLN A 50 -7.10 -0.84 13.71
C GLN A 50 -7.45 0.63 13.44
N ALA A 51 -7.41 1.04 12.17
CA ALA A 51 -7.65 2.42 11.78
C ALA A 51 -9.15 2.75 11.63
N GLU A 52 -10.00 1.73 11.50
CA GLU A 52 -11.46 1.85 11.27
C GLU A 52 -11.82 2.96 10.25
N PRO A 53 -11.23 2.92 9.04
CA PRO A 53 -11.41 3.99 8.07
C PRO A 53 -12.83 3.97 7.49
N ARG A 54 -13.35 5.15 7.12
CA ARG A 54 -14.63 5.27 6.42
C ARG A 54 -14.57 4.90 4.94
N ASN A 55 -13.40 5.07 4.32
CA ASN A 55 -13.14 4.77 2.91
C ASN A 55 -11.72 4.24 2.76
N VAL A 56 -11.50 3.27 1.87
CA VAL A 56 -10.19 2.69 1.56
C VAL A 56 -9.90 2.89 0.07
N LEU A 57 -8.68 3.32 -0.26
CA LEU A 57 -8.22 3.49 -1.64
C LEU A 57 -7.00 2.60 -1.86
N LEU A 58 -7.13 1.61 -2.75
CA LEU A 58 -6.04 0.72 -3.14
C LEU A 58 -5.28 1.33 -4.31
N VAL A 59 -3.97 1.49 -4.14
CA VAL A 59 -3.03 2.03 -5.14
C VAL A 59 -1.78 1.16 -5.21
N HIS A 60 -0.97 1.32 -6.26
CA HIS A 60 0.33 0.65 -6.42
C HIS A 60 0.29 -0.87 -6.17
N GLY A 61 -0.57 -1.59 -6.89
CA GLY A 61 -0.64 -3.04 -6.84
C GLY A 61 -0.94 -3.67 -8.21
N GLU A 62 -0.81 -4.99 -8.30
CA GLU A 62 -1.24 -5.73 -9.48
C GLU A 62 -2.77 -5.78 -9.54
N ALA A 63 -3.36 -5.44 -10.69
CA ALA A 63 -4.82 -5.30 -10.85
C ALA A 63 -5.62 -6.49 -10.31
N LYS A 64 -5.27 -7.73 -10.70
CA LYS A 64 -5.96 -8.95 -10.23
C LYS A 64 -5.88 -9.16 -8.72
N LYS A 65 -4.73 -8.85 -8.12
CA LYS A 65 -4.53 -8.99 -6.66
C LYS A 65 -5.28 -7.90 -5.89
N MET A 66 -5.31 -6.69 -6.43
CA MET A 66 -6.07 -5.58 -5.86
C MET A 66 -7.57 -5.82 -5.92
N GLU A 67 -8.08 -6.37 -7.02
CA GLU A 67 -9.50 -6.74 -7.15
C GLU A 67 -9.92 -7.77 -6.10
N PHE A 68 -9.10 -8.81 -5.90
CA PHE A 68 -9.31 -9.79 -4.83
C PHE A 68 -9.29 -9.14 -3.43
N LEU A 69 -8.32 -8.26 -3.17
CA LEU A 69 -8.19 -7.58 -1.88
C LEU A 69 -9.37 -6.63 -1.63
N LYS A 70 -9.81 -5.89 -2.65
CA LYS A 70 -10.98 -5.01 -2.60
C LYS A 70 -12.22 -5.78 -2.15
N GLN A 71 -12.54 -6.89 -2.83
CA GLN A 71 -13.69 -7.73 -2.48
C GLN A 71 -13.62 -8.21 -1.04
N LYS A 72 -12.43 -8.61 -0.57
CA LYS A 72 -12.23 -9.07 0.80
C LYS A 72 -12.46 -7.96 1.84
N ILE A 73 -11.98 -6.76 1.58
CA ILE A 73 -12.16 -5.59 2.46
C ILE A 73 -13.65 -5.21 2.55
N GLU A 74 -14.35 -5.17 1.41
CA GLU A 74 -15.78 -4.85 1.35
C GLU A 74 -16.62 -5.90 2.09
N GLN A 75 -16.29 -7.19 1.96
CA GLN A 75 -16.98 -8.28 2.66
C GLN A 75 -16.74 -8.27 4.18
N GLU A 76 -15.50 -8.08 4.62
CA GLU A 76 -15.15 -8.20 6.05
C GLU A 76 -15.49 -6.94 6.86
N PHE A 77 -15.20 -5.76 6.30
CA PHE A 77 -15.33 -4.49 7.04
C PHE A 77 -16.54 -3.65 6.63
N ARG A 78 -17.21 -3.99 5.51
CA ARG A 78 -18.33 -3.21 4.95
C ARG A 78 -17.98 -1.72 4.70
N VAL A 79 -16.71 -1.47 4.38
CA VAL A 79 -16.17 -0.14 4.07
C VAL A 79 -16.09 0.03 2.55
N GLN A 80 -16.35 1.24 2.05
CA GLN A 80 -16.21 1.53 0.62
C GLN A 80 -14.74 1.45 0.21
N CYS A 81 -14.45 0.61 -0.79
CA CYS A 81 -13.09 0.37 -1.28
C CYS A 81 -12.97 0.72 -2.76
N TYR A 82 -11.96 1.52 -3.09
CA TYR A 82 -11.75 2.10 -4.42
C TYR A 82 -10.44 1.59 -5.02
N MET A 83 -10.41 1.36 -6.34
CA MET A 83 -9.20 0.96 -7.08
C MET A 83 -9.08 1.75 -8.41
N PRO A 84 -8.87 3.07 -8.36
CA PRO A 84 -8.86 3.89 -9.56
C PRO A 84 -7.74 3.49 -10.52
N ALA A 85 -8.02 3.60 -11.81
CA ALA A 85 -7.00 3.52 -12.83
C ALA A 85 -6.09 4.77 -12.80
N ASN A 86 -4.90 4.66 -13.40
CA ASN A 86 -4.00 5.81 -13.52
C ASN A 86 -4.69 6.94 -14.30
N GLY A 87 -4.78 8.12 -13.69
CA GLY A 87 -5.46 9.30 -14.27
C GLY A 87 -6.95 9.39 -13.95
N GLU A 88 -7.52 8.43 -13.23
CA GLU A 88 -8.91 8.49 -12.76
C GLU A 88 -9.02 9.38 -11.51
N THR A 89 -10.10 10.16 -11.42
CA THR A 89 -10.40 11.03 -10.27
C THR A 89 -11.47 10.40 -9.40
N VAL A 90 -11.18 10.18 -8.12
CA VAL A 90 -12.13 9.67 -7.13
C VAL A 90 -12.53 10.80 -6.18
N SER A 91 -13.83 11.06 -6.07
CA SER A 91 -14.38 12.03 -5.11
C SER A 91 -14.83 11.32 -3.83
N VAL A 92 -14.24 11.71 -2.69
CA VAL A 92 -14.60 11.16 -1.38
C VAL A 92 -15.27 12.26 -0.56
N PHE A 93 -16.53 12.03 -0.19
CA PHE A 93 -17.27 12.96 0.66
C PHE A 93 -16.80 12.81 2.12
N THR A 94 -16.33 13.91 2.70
CA THR A 94 -15.99 14.00 4.12
C THR A 94 -17.05 14.83 4.84
N ASN A 95 -17.45 14.43 6.06
CA ASN A 95 -18.26 15.30 6.92
C ASN A 95 -17.34 16.38 7.52
N PRO A 96 -17.66 17.67 7.42
CA PRO A 96 -16.73 18.74 7.77
C PRO A 96 -16.74 19.06 9.27
N ASN A 97 -15.61 19.65 9.70
CA ASN A 97 -15.29 20.33 10.96
C ASN A 97 -16.09 19.94 12.21
N ILE A 98 -15.43 19.17 13.08
CA ILE A 98 -15.81 19.08 14.49
C ILE A 98 -15.33 20.39 15.14
N PRO A 99 -16.21 21.29 15.61
CA PRO A 99 -15.76 22.40 16.43
C PRO A 99 -15.15 21.80 17.70
N VAL A 100 -13.84 22.00 17.87
CA VAL A 100 -13.12 21.59 19.07
C VAL A 100 -13.02 22.81 19.95
N ASP A 101 -13.81 22.86 21.01
CA ASP A 101 -13.72 23.91 22.02
C ASP A 101 -12.45 23.69 22.84
N ILE A 102 -11.58 24.71 22.86
CA ILE A 102 -10.43 24.73 23.75
C ILE A 102 -10.69 25.69 24.91
N SER A 103 -10.38 25.25 26.13
CA SER A 103 -10.40 26.14 27.28
C SER A 103 -9.40 27.28 27.07
N LEU A 104 -9.89 28.52 27.12
CA LEU A 104 -9.04 29.72 27.07
C LEU A 104 -7.97 29.71 28.16
N GLY A 105 -8.22 29.06 29.30
CA GLY A 105 -7.25 28.89 30.37
C GLY A 105 -6.09 27.96 29.99
N LEU A 106 -6.38 26.84 29.32
CA LEU A 106 -5.36 25.93 28.81
C LEU A 106 -4.56 26.57 27.67
N LEU A 107 -5.24 27.27 26.76
CA LEU A 107 -4.59 27.99 25.66
C LEU A 107 -3.62 29.05 26.16
N LYS A 108 -4.04 29.88 27.12
CA LYS A 108 -3.17 30.91 27.73
C LYS A 108 -2.00 30.30 28.49
N ARG A 109 -2.21 29.17 29.18
CA ARG A 109 -1.17 28.45 29.91
C ARG A 109 -0.10 27.90 28.97
N GLU A 110 -0.48 27.22 27.90
CA GLU A 110 0.47 26.68 26.92
C GLU A 110 1.20 27.78 26.13
N LEU A 111 0.50 28.86 25.76
CA LEU A 111 1.14 30.02 25.13
C LEU A 111 2.17 30.70 26.05
N ALA A 112 1.94 30.67 27.36
CA ALA A 112 2.89 31.19 28.35
C ALA A 112 4.07 30.25 28.63
N ILE A 113 3.93 28.94 28.37
CA ILE A 113 4.97 27.93 28.57
C ILE A 113 6.01 27.95 27.43
N GLY A 114 5.69 28.58 26.29
CA GLY A 114 6.56 28.61 25.11
C GLY A 114 6.70 27.21 24.47
N PRO A 115 7.29 27.09 23.28
CA PRO A 115 7.46 25.79 22.64
C PRO A 115 8.31 24.88 23.53
N SER A 116 7.78 23.69 23.85
CA SER A 116 8.55 22.66 24.56
C SER A 116 9.84 22.36 23.80
N PRO A 117 10.95 22.06 24.51
CA PRO A 117 12.21 21.72 23.84
C PRO A 117 11.98 20.48 22.98
N ALA A 118 12.25 20.64 21.68
CA ALA A 118 12.07 19.66 20.62
C ALA A 118 12.11 18.21 21.09
N SER A 119 11.03 17.47 20.84
CA SER A 119 11.10 16.02 20.72
C SER A 119 12.16 15.71 19.66
N LYS A 120 13.31 15.21 20.11
CA LYS A 120 14.42 14.78 19.26
C LYS A 120 13.85 13.96 18.09
N LYS A 121 14.19 14.37 16.86
CA LYS A 121 13.98 13.57 15.65
C LYS A 121 14.45 12.13 15.94
N PRO A 122 13.63 11.10 15.67
CA PRO A 122 14.12 9.73 15.72
C PRO A 122 15.22 9.56 14.65
N LYS A 123 16.34 8.95 15.06
CA LYS A 123 17.42 8.51 14.18
C LYS A 123 16.94 7.40 13.25
#